data_AF-A0A3M0ZGJ4-F1
#
_entry.id   AF-A0A3M0ZGJ4-F1
#
_cell.length_a   1.000
_cell.length_b   1.000
_cell.length_c   1.000
_cell.angle_alpha   90.00
_cell.angle_beta   90.00
_cell.angle_gamma   90.00
#
_symmetry.space_group_name_H-M   'P 1'
#
loop_
_entity.id
_entity.type
_entity.pdbx_description
1 polymer ?
#
loop_
_entity_poly.entity_id
_entity_poly.type
_entity_poly.pdbx_seq_one_letter_code
_entity_poly.pdbx_strand_id
1 'polypeptide(L)'
;MRHLTLPFLLCALIIELMPAVSAAESPLFHWTMDAPKGVDVQDTTGHGYPGILLQGHHQHPLPSRHPDAGIRGGAVRIESRSIIRAQRIHPVGSAWTLSFWIHQDDRYTSVHRLLVLPGLDFWMDSDNVRVVFSGLGTLTGKRITPERWEHILIRVEPGEVTLYINGFPAAKKTKASWHYPHAGARLEFGATDWHR
;
A
#
# COMPACT_ATOMS: atom_id res chain seq x y z
N MET A 1 5.30 18.13 30.67
CA MET A 1 4.19 17.41 30.01
C MET A 1 4.57 17.25 28.54
N ARG A 2 5.06 16.07 28.12
CA ARG A 2 5.39 15.80 26.71
C ARG A 2 4.16 15.18 26.07
N HIS A 3 3.50 15.90 25.17
CA HIS A 3 2.55 15.29 24.25
C HIS A 3 3.35 14.38 23.31
N LEU A 4 3.34 13.08 23.58
CA LEU A 4 3.65 12.06 22.58
C LEU A 4 2.45 12.02 21.65
N THR A 5 2.41 12.94 20.69
CA THR A 5 1.56 12.78 19.52
C THR A 5 2.11 11.56 18.78
N LEU A 6 1.40 10.44 18.87
CA LEU A 6 1.74 9.26 18.08
C LEU A 6 1.57 9.65 16.60
N PRO A 7 2.54 9.31 15.73
CA PRO A 7 2.42 9.66 14.32
C PRO A 7 1.23 8.92 13.72
N PHE A 8 0.42 9.64 12.95
CA PHE A 8 -0.76 9.11 12.29
C PHE A 8 -0.48 8.91 10.80
N LEU A 9 -1.07 7.85 10.25
CA LEU A 9 -1.05 7.59 8.81
C LEU A 9 -2.47 7.76 8.27
N LEU A 10 -2.63 8.58 7.24
CA LEU A 10 -3.86 8.63 6.48
C LEU A 10 -3.62 7.99 5.11
N CYS A 11 -4.27 6.86 4.82
CA CYS A 11 -4.08 6.18 3.54
C CYS A 11 -5.35 6.14 2.73
N ALA A 12 -5.37 6.82 1.60
CA ALA A 12 -6.31 6.54 0.53
C ALA A 12 -5.73 5.40 -0.31
N LEU A 13 -6.03 4.18 0.10
CA LEU A 13 -5.53 3.00 -0.58
C LEU A 13 -6.43 2.70 -1.78
N ILE A 14 -6.05 3.19 -2.97
CA ILE A 14 -6.52 2.63 -4.24
C ILE A 14 -5.50 1.60 -4.66
N ILE A 15 -5.71 0.32 -4.33
CA ILE A 15 -4.84 -0.74 -4.86
C ILE A 15 -5.34 -1.17 -6.22
N GLU A 16 -4.51 -0.94 -7.23
CA GLU A 16 -4.67 -1.52 -8.55
C GLU A 16 -3.59 -2.57 -8.77
N LEU A 17 -4.01 -3.79 -9.11
CA LEU A 17 -3.13 -4.88 -9.51
C LEU A 17 -3.38 -5.22 -10.97
N MET A 18 -2.40 -4.98 -11.85
CA MET A 18 -2.55 -5.20 -13.30
C MET A 18 -1.61 -6.30 -13.82
N PRO A 19 -2.03 -7.20 -14.72
CA PRO A 19 -1.13 -8.14 -15.40
C PRO A 19 -0.23 -7.40 -16.42
N ALA A 20 1.02 -7.85 -16.60
CA ALA A 20 1.99 -7.11 -17.43
C ALA A 20 1.85 -7.22 -18.96
N VAL A 21 1.00 -8.12 -19.49
CA VAL A 21 1.03 -8.47 -20.93
C VAL A 21 -0.28 -8.11 -21.66
N SER A 22 -1.19 -7.39 -21.03
CA SER A 22 -2.39 -6.91 -21.70
C SER A 22 -2.58 -5.45 -21.34
N ALA A 23 -3.04 -4.64 -22.30
CA ALA A 23 -3.81 -3.45 -22.01
C ALA A 23 -5.08 -3.89 -21.26
N ALA A 24 -4.93 -4.37 -20.03
CA ALA A 24 -6.06 -4.69 -19.18
C ALA A 24 -6.78 -3.36 -19.00
N GLU A 25 -7.94 -3.24 -19.65
CA GLU A 25 -8.78 -2.04 -19.61
C GLU A 25 -9.23 -1.74 -18.17
N SER A 26 -8.98 -2.66 -17.24
CA SER A 26 -9.29 -2.53 -15.81
C SER A 26 -8.31 -3.32 -14.94
N PRO A 27 -8.07 -2.86 -13.70
CA PRO A 27 -7.28 -3.60 -12.72
C PRO A 27 -7.95 -4.92 -12.32
N LEU A 28 -7.16 -5.91 -11.90
CA LEU A 28 -7.63 -7.21 -11.39
C LEU A 28 -8.28 -7.07 -10.01
N PHE A 29 -7.80 -6.11 -9.22
CA PHE A 29 -8.41 -5.74 -7.94
C PHE A 29 -8.41 -4.21 -7.83
N HIS A 30 -9.48 -3.64 -7.31
CA HIS A 30 -9.65 -2.20 -7.13
C HIS A 30 -10.48 -1.94 -5.90
N TRP A 31 -9.80 -1.61 -4.81
CA TRP A 31 -10.45 -1.22 -3.57
C TRP A 31 -10.54 0.29 -3.51
N THR A 32 -11.75 0.81 -3.33
CA THR A 32 -11.95 2.21 -2.96
C THR A 32 -12.39 2.30 -1.51
N MET A 33 -12.03 3.41 -0.86
CA MET A 33 -12.43 3.69 0.53
C MET A 33 -13.70 4.53 0.57
N ASP A 34 -14.56 4.40 -0.44
CA ASP A 34 -15.78 5.20 -0.63
C ASP A 34 -17.00 4.63 0.10
N ALA A 35 -16.87 3.47 0.74
CA ALA A 35 -17.99 2.82 1.42
C ALA A 35 -18.60 3.78 2.45
N PRO A 36 -19.92 4.04 2.41
CA PRO A 36 -20.54 5.11 3.19
C PRO A 36 -20.46 4.88 4.71
N LYS A 37 -20.27 3.63 5.16
CA LYS A 37 -20.05 3.23 6.56
C LYS A 37 -19.29 1.90 6.62
N GLY A 38 -18.38 1.75 7.59
CA GLY A 38 -17.87 0.44 8.05
C GLY A 38 -16.39 0.15 7.79
N VAL A 39 -15.98 -1.06 8.19
CA VAL A 39 -14.67 -1.70 8.01
C VAL A 39 -14.48 -2.33 6.62
N ASP A 40 -15.56 -2.31 5.82
CA ASP A 40 -15.65 -3.09 4.59
C ASP A 40 -15.00 -2.32 3.46
N VAL A 41 -13.88 -2.86 3.00
CA VAL A 41 -13.17 -2.35 1.84
C VAL A 41 -13.60 -3.21 0.66
N GLN A 42 -14.58 -2.75 -0.11
CA GLN A 42 -15.14 -3.55 -1.20
C GLN A 42 -14.24 -3.50 -2.44
N ASP A 43 -13.96 -4.67 -3.02
CA ASP A 43 -13.36 -4.76 -4.35
C ASP A 43 -14.42 -4.41 -5.40
N THR A 44 -14.20 -3.31 -6.09
CA THR A 44 -15.11 -2.75 -7.10
C THR A 44 -14.91 -3.35 -8.49
N THR A 45 -13.91 -4.20 -8.69
CA THR A 45 -13.70 -4.90 -9.99
C THR A 45 -14.71 -6.00 -10.25
N GLY A 46 -15.46 -6.41 -9.22
CA GLY A 46 -16.43 -7.50 -9.32
C GLY A 46 -15.84 -8.90 -9.16
N HIS A 47 -14.54 -9.02 -8.87
CA HIS A 47 -13.89 -10.34 -8.68
C HIS A 47 -14.11 -10.94 -7.29
N GLY A 48 -14.77 -10.24 -6.36
CA GLY A 48 -15.31 -10.81 -5.13
C GLY A 48 -14.31 -10.92 -3.97
N TYR A 49 -13.37 -9.98 -3.87
CA TYR A 49 -12.34 -9.98 -2.82
C TYR A 49 -12.50 -8.83 -1.82
N PRO A 50 -13.48 -8.87 -0.90
CA PRO A 50 -13.61 -7.83 0.12
C PRO A 50 -12.39 -7.84 1.07
N GLY A 51 -11.93 -6.64 1.40
CA GLY A 51 -11.03 -6.39 2.53
C GLY A 51 -11.82 -6.19 3.81
N ILE A 52 -11.28 -6.69 4.91
CA ILE A 52 -11.83 -6.53 6.26
C ILE A 52 -10.79 -5.79 7.10
N LEU A 53 -11.18 -4.70 7.75
CA LEU A 53 -10.37 -4.13 8.83
C LEU A 53 -10.45 -5.04 10.06
N LEU A 54 -9.33 -5.59 10.49
CA LEU A 54 -9.29 -6.59 11.57
C LEU A 54 -9.09 -5.99 12.95
N GLN A 55 -8.40 -4.85 13.03
CA GLN A 55 -8.06 -4.14 14.27
C GLN A 55 -7.93 -2.65 13.95
N GLY A 56 -8.42 -1.76 14.84
CA GLY A 56 -8.26 -0.31 14.73
C GLY A 56 -9.42 0.52 15.31
N HIS A 57 -9.13 1.75 15.74
CA HIS A 57 -10.15 2.77 15.99
C HIS A 57 -10.51 3.43 14.66
N HIS A 58 -11.80 3.47 14.33
CA HIS A 58 -12.28 4.17 13.16
C HIS A 58 -12.36 5.67 13.42
N GLN A 59 -11.94 6.44 12.42
CA GLN A 59 -12.68 7.64 12.09
C GLN A 59 -13.46 7.34 10.81
N HIS A 60 -14.75 7.67 10.81
CA HIS A 60 -15.70 7.47 9.70
C HIS A 60 -15.13 8.01 8.37
N PRO A 61 -15.57 7.52 7.19
CA PRO A 61 -15.23 8.17 5.92
C PRO A 61 -15.53 9.66 6.04
N LEU A 62 -14.46 10.45 5.95
CA LEU A 62 -14.52 11.86 6.25
C LEU A 62 -15.13 12.57 5.05
N PRO A 63 -16.03 13.55 5.24
CA PRO A 63 -16.67 14.25 4.12
C PRO A 63 -15.60 14.83 3.19
N SER A 64 -15.91 15.00 1.91
CA SER A 64 -14.97 15.47 0.87
C SER A 64 -14.32 16.85 1.11
N ARG A 65 -14.69 17.54 2.19
CA ARG A 65 -14.09 18.79 2.67
C ARG A 65 -13.32 18.66 4.00
N HIS A 66 -13.19 17.45 4.52
CA HIS A 66 -12.31 17.20 5.65
C HIS A 66 -10.86 17.29 5.18
N PRO A 67 -9.93 17.77 6.02
CA PRO A 67 -8.49 17.69 5.72
C PRO A 67 -7.99 16.27 5.40
N ASP A 68 -8.81 15.25 5.68
CA ASP A 68 -8.48 13.84 5.49
C ASP A 68 -9.26 13.20 4.32
N ALA A 69 -9.88 14.00 3.45
CA ALA A 69 -10.49 13.50 2.23
C ALA A 69 -9.41 12.84 1.33
N GLY A 70 -9.77 11.74 0.67
CA GLY A 70 -8.89 11.10 -0.31
C GLY A 70 -8.71 11.99 -1.54
N ILE A 71 -7.65 11.73 -2.32
CA ILE A 71 -7.43 12.43 -3.60
C ILE A 71 -8.58 12.21 -4.57
N ARG A 72 -9.16 11.01 -4.54
CA ARG A 72 -10.35 10.63 -5.29
C ARG A 72 -11.26 9.85 -4.35
N GLY A 73 -12.33 10.48 -3.91
CA GLY A 73 -13.29 9.85 -2.99
C GLY A 73 -12.80 9.81 -1.55
N GLY A 74 -13.13 8.73 -0.84
CA GLY A 74 -12.77 8.49 0.54
C GLY A 74 -11.32 8.02 0.73
N ALA A 75 -10.86 8.11 1.97
CA ALA A 75 -9.60 7.57 2.44
C ALA A 75 -9.82 6.83 3.76
N VAL A 76 -8.92 5.92 4.11
CA VAL A 76 -8.92 5.26 5.41
C VAL A 76 -7.76 5.75 6.25
N ARG A 77 -8.07 6.29 7.43
CA ARG A 77 -7.06 6.65 8.42
C ARG A 77 -6.61 5.39 9.15
N ILE A 78 -5.32 5.14 9.18
CA ILE A 78 -4.70 3.99 9.84
C ILE A 78 -3.90 4.51 11.03
N GLU A 79 -4.46 4.26 12.21
CA GLU A 79 -3.82 4.64 13.47
C GLU A 79 -3.10 3.45 14.09
N SER A 80 -2.19 3.71 15.02
CA SER A 80 -1.29 2.74 15.65
C SER A 80 -1.91 1.35 15.87
N ARG A 81 -1.36 0.32 15.16
CA ARG A 81 -1.79 -1.09 15.13
C ARG A 81 -3.04 -1.43 14.32
N SER A 82 -3.58 -0.49 13.56
CA SER A 82 -4.72 -0.80 12.69
C SER A 82 -4.25 -1.60 11.47
N ILE A 83 -5.01 -2.63 11.08
CA ILE A 83 -4.70 -3.51 9.95
C ILE A 83 -5.95 -3.76 9.11
N ILE A 84 -5.87 -3.43 7.83
CA ILE A 84 -6.78 -3.87 6.77
C ILE A 84 -6.21 -5.14 6.17
N ARG A 85 -7.02 -6.20 6.12
CA ARG A 85 -6.62 -7.47 5.51
C ARG A 85 -7.58 -7.85 4.40
N ALA A 86 -7.06 -8.09 3.20
CA ALA A 86 -7.80 -8.81 2.16
C ALA A 86 -7.51 -10.30 2.30
N GLN A 87 -8.57 -11.12 2.40
CA GLN A 87 -8.45 -12.54 2.75
C GLN A 87 -7.72 -13.37 1.70
N ARG A 88 -7.77 -12.93 0.44
CA ARG A 88 -7.06 -13.58 -0.65
C ARG A 88 -6.86 -12.58 -1.76
N ILE A 89 -5.61 -12.28 -2.05
CA ILE A 89 -5.23 -11.74 -3.35
C ILE A 89 -4.27 -12.73 -3.94
N HIS A 90 -4.23 -12.82 -5.27
CA HIS A 90 -3.17 -13.55 -5.95
C HIS A 90 -2.72 -12.65 -7.08
N PRO A 91 -1.53 -12.02 -6.99
CA PRO A 91 -0.91 -11.46 -8.18
C PRO A 91 -0.76 -12.61 -9.18
N VAL A 92 -1.47 -12.53 -10.29
CA VAL A 92 -1.48 -13.61 -11.28
C VAL A 92 -0.25 -13.43 -12.17
N GLY A 93 0.68 -14.37 -12.08
CA GLY A 93 1.84 -14.45 -12.97
C GLY A 93 3.12 -13.80 -12.44
N SER A 94 4.16 -13.81 -13.28
CA SER A 94 5.50 -13.32 -12.97
C SER A 94 5.67 -11.81 -13.11
N ALA A 95 4.60 -11.11 -13.50
CA ALA A 95 4.67 -9.71 -13.87
C ALA A 95 3.35 -9.01 -13.56
N TRP A 96 3.43 -7.95 -12.75
CA TRP A 96 2.27 -7.22 -12.26
C TRP A 96 2.64 -5.81 -11.82
N THR A 97 1.66 -4.93 -11.73
CA THR A 97 1.83 -3.57 -11.17
C THR A 97 0.94 -3.41 -9.97
N LEU A 98 1.46 -2.88 -8.86
CA LEU A 98 0.72 -2.43 -7.69
C LEU A 98 0.77 -0.91 -7.65
N SER A 99 -0.37 -0.25 -7.44
CA SER A 99 -0.43 1.20 -7.25
C SER A 99 -1.21 1.56 -6.00
N PHE A 100 -0.92 2.67 -5.32
CA PHE A 100 -1.75 3.26 -4.27
C PHE A 100 -1.37 4.71 -3.95
N TRP A 101 -2.24 5.42 -3.24
CA TRP A 101 -1.96 6.74 -2.69
C TRP A 101 -1.72 6.67 -1.19
N ILE A 102 -0.82 7.51 -0.69
CA ILE A 102 -0.48 7.59 0.73
C ILE A 102 -0.36 9.04 1.16
N HIS A 103 -0.93 9.36 2.32
CA HIS A 103 -0.71 10.62 3.03
C HIS A 103 -0.10 10.30 4.38
N GLN A 104 0.99 10.98 4.70
CA GLN A 104 1.60 10.88 6.01
C GLN A 104 1.37 12.21 6.70
N ASP A 105 0.67 12.21 7.83
CA ASP A 105 0.38 13.44 8.56
C ASP A 105 1.70 14.00 9.10
N ASP A 106 2.37 13.28 10.01
CA ASP A 106 3.63 13.73 10.59
C ASP A 106 4.82 12.81 10.27
N ARG A 107 6.04 13.30 10.50
CA ARG A 107 7.28 12.54 10.40
C ARG A 107 7.24 11.32 11.32
N TYR A 108 7.35 10.14 10.73
CA TYR A 108 7.66 8.94 11.49
C TYR A 108 9.05 9.05 12.08
N THR A 109 9.21 8.63 13.33
CA THR A 109 10.50 8.38 13.96
C THR A 109 10.86 6.89 13.96
N SER A 110 9.92 6.04 13.53
CA SER A 110 10.00 4.57 13.49
C SER A 110 9.76 4.02 12.08
N VAL A 111 10.20 2.78 11.85
CA VAL A 111 9.94 2.05 10.61
C VAL A 111 8.56 1.41 10.69
N HIS A 112 7.69 1.69 9.72
CA HIS A 112 6.38 1.08 9.60
C HIS A 112 6.32 0.16 8.39
N ARG A 113 5.90 -1.09 8.61
CA ARG A 113 5.56 -2.03 7.53
C ARG A 113 4.14 -1.77 7.09
N LEU A 114 3.96 -1.12 5.94
CA LEU A 114 2.64 -0.69 5.50
C LEU A 114 1.94 -1.70 4.63
N LEU A 115 2.68 -2.49 3.85
CA LEU A 115 2.09 -3.47 2.94
C LEU A 115 2.82 -4.79 3.04
N VAL A 116 2.06 -5.87 3.08
CA VAL A 116 2.59 -7.23 3.00
C VAL A 116 1.91 -7.96 1.86
N LEU A 117 2.74 -8.59 1.01
CA LEU A 117 2.38 -9.58 0.00
C LEU A 117 3.40 -10.74 0.11
N PRO A 118 3.16 -11.94 -0.46
CA PRO A 118 4.13 -13.02 -0.43
C PRO A 118 5.46 -12.60 -1.03
N GLY A 119 6.51 -12.65 -0.21
CA GLY A 119 7.84 -12.25 -0.65
C GLY A 119 7.94 -10.79 -1.09
N LEU A 120 7.01 -9.91 -0.69
CA LEU A 120 7.15 -8.45 -0.77
C LEU A 120 6.69 -7.80 0.52
N ASP A 121 7.56 -6.96 1.08
CA ASP A 121 7.20 -6.03 2.15
C ASP A 121 7.44 -4.60 1.73
N PHE A 122 6.45 -3.74 1.93
CA PHE A 122 6.61 -2.30 1.82
C PHE A 122 6.82 -1.72 3.21
N TRP A 123 7.95 -1.04 3.38
CA TRP A 123 8.29 -0.34 4.60
C TRP A 123 8.47 1.14 4.31
N MET A 124 8.23 1.93 5.34
CA MET A 124 8.45 3.36 5.31
C MET A 124 9.06 3.80 6.63
N ASP A 125 10.08 4.64 6.56
CA ASP A 125 10.72 5.24 7.73
C ASP A 125 10.80 6.77 7.59
N SER A 126 11.51 7.43 8.51
CA SER A 126 11.71 8.88 8.52
C SER A 126 12.31 9.44 7.22
N ASP A 127 13.05 8.61 6.48
CA ASP A 127 13.97 9.06 5.44
C ASP A 127 13.76 8.36 4.10
N ASN A 128 13.08 7.21 4.08
CA ASN A 128 12.99 6.36 2.89
C ASN A 128 11.67 5.59 2.81
N VAL A 129 11.33 5.27 1.56
CA VAL A 129 10.44 4.17 1.22
C VAL A 129 11.30 2.97 0.85
N ARG A 130 10.99 1.79 1.41
CA ARG A 130 11.70 0.55 1.10
C ARG A 130 10.73 -0.51 0.61
N VAL A 131 11.08 -1.19 -0.46
CA VAL A 131 10.34 -2.37 -0.94
C VAL A 131 11.29 -3.56 -0.88
N VAL A 132 10.98 -4.51 -0.02
CA VAL A 132 11.83 -5.69 0.22
C VAL A 132 11.21 -6.87 -0.51
N PHE A 133 11.94 -7.44 -1.46
CA PHE A 133 11.52 -8.64 -2.17
C PHE A 133 12.33 -9.86 -1.74
N SER A 134 11.64 -10.96 -1.42
CA SER A 134 12.30 -12.24 -1.12
C SER A 134 13.10 -12.71 -2.34
N GLY A 135 14.38 -13.04 -2.12
CA GLY A 135 15.29 -13.49 -3.17
C GLY A 135 15.84 -12.42 -4.12
N LEU A 136 15.29 -11.20 -4.15
CA LEU A 136 15.80 -10.06 -4.92
C LEU A 136 16.48 -9.02 -4.02
N GLY A 137 16.05 -8.88 -2.77
CA GLY A 137 16.52 -7.93 -1.77
C GLY A 137 15.74 -6.61 -1.78
N THR A 138 16.32 -5.56 -1.20
CA THR A 138 15.64 -4.27 -0.97
C THR A 138 15.83 -3.29 -2.13
N LEU A 139 14.76 -2.57 -2.49
CA LEU A 139 14.74 -1.34 -3.25
C LEU A 139 14.51 -0.18 -2.27
N THR A 140 15.31 0.88 -2.36
CA THR A 140 15.18 2.05 -1.49
C THR A 140 14.91 3.28 -2.36
N GLY A 141 13.73 3.86 -2.22
CA GLY A 141 13.37 5.14 -2.83
C GLY A 141 13.50 6.29 -1.83
N LYS A 142 13.38 7.52 -2.35
CA LYS A 142 13.32 8.72 -1.51
C LYS A 142 12.16 8.66 -0.51
N ARG A 143 12.31 9.42 0.57
CA ARG A 143 11.25 9.74 1.52
C ARG A 143 9.98 10.28 0.83
N ILE A 144 8.81 9.95 1.39
CA ILE A 144 7.59 10.73 1.12
C ILE A 144 7.56 12.02 1.95
N THR A 145 6.93 13.04 1.39
CA THR A 145 6.77 14.34 2.03
C THR A 145 5.57 14.29 3.00
N PRO A 146 5.76 14.56 4.30
CA PRO A 146 4.64 14.68 5.23
C PRO A 146 3.67 15.79 4.81
N GLU A 147 2.43 15.69 5.27
CA GLU A 147 1.30 16.56 4.95
C GLU A 147 1.05 16.71 3.44
N ARG A 148 1.42 15.69 2.65
CA ARG A 148 1.18 15.64 1.22
C ARG A 148 0.83 14.23 0.78
N TRP A 149 -0.10 14.17 -0.16
CA TRP A 149 -0.41 12.95 -0.87
C TRP A 149 0.71 12.59 -1.84
N GLU A 150 1.18 11.35 -1.78
CA GLU A 150 2.11 10.79 -2.73
C GLU A 150 1.55 9.52 -3.37
N HIS A 151 1.80 9.38 -4.68
CA HIS A 151 1.43 8.20 -5.45
C HIS A 151 2.59 7.21 -5.45
N ILE A 152 2.34 6.00 -4.98
CA ILE A 152 3.28 4.91 -4.99
C ILE A 152 2.88 3.91 -6.06
N LEU A 153 3.84 3.49 -6.87
CA LEU A 153 3.64 2.42 -7.85
C LEU A 153 4.84 1.49 -7.87
N ILE A 154 4.59 0.18 -7.83
CA ILE A 154 5.59 -0.87 -7.92
C ILE A 154 5.26 -1.70 -9.16
N ARG A 155 6.18 -1.69 -10.12
CA ARG A 155 6.10 -2.53 -11.33
C ARG A 155 7.06 -3.70 -11.17
N VAL A 156 6.53 -4.91 -11.30
CA VAL A 156 7.27 -6.17 -11.26
C VAL A 156 7.20 -6.81 -12.63
N GLU A 157 8.36 -7.17 -13.15
CA GLU A 157 8.54 -7.91 -14.40
C GLU A 157 9.53 -9.06 -14.18
N PRO A 158 9.61 -10.04 -15.10
CA PRO A 158 10.60 -11.10 -14.98
C PRO A 158 12.00 -10.51 -14.94
N GLY A 159 12.71 -10.76 -13.83
CA GLY A 159 14.07 -10.26 -13.60
C GLY A 159 14.21 -8.77 -13.29
N GLU A 160 13.13 -8.01 -13.15
CA GLU A 160 13.19 -6.57 -12.88
C GLU A 160 12.06 -6.10 -11.96
N VAL A 161 12.39 -5.18 -11.05
CA VAL A 161 11.42 -4.42 -10.27
C VAL A 161 11.76 -2.94 -10.30
N THR A 162 10.75 -2.11 -10.50
CA THR A 162 10.87 -0.64 -10.44
C THR A 162 9.84 -0.05 -9.48
N LEU A 163 10.31 0.79 -8.54
CA LEU A 163 9.50 1.64 -7.68
C LEU A 163 9.39 3.02 -8.30
N TYR A 164 8.17 3.55 -8.35
CA TYR A 164 7.84 4.90 -8.78
C TYR A 164 7.19 5.67 -7.64
N ILE A 165 7.52 6.97 -7.56
CA ILE A 165 6.92 7.91 -6.61
C ILE A 165 6.47 9.14 -7.40
N ASN A 166 5.17 9.45 -7.34
CA ASN A 166 4.52 10.52 -8.12
C ASN A 166 4.77 10.41 -9.63
N GLY A 167 4.74 9.18 -10.16
CA GLY A 167 4.96 8.89 -11.58
C GLY A 167 6.42 8.87 -12.03
N PHE A 168 7.38 9.23 -11.18
CA PHE A 168 8.81 9.21 -11.52
C PHE A 168 9.51 7.97 -10.95
N PRO A 169 10.46 7.34 -11.68
CA PRO A 169 11.21 6.20 -11.17
C PRO A 169 12.08 6.65 -9.98
N ALA A 170 11.88 6.00 -8.84
CA ALA A 170 12.57 6.31 -7.59
C ALA A 170 13.66 5.26 -7.26
N ALA A 171 13.43 3.99 -7.60
CA ALA A 171 14.42 2.92 -7.44
C ALA A 171 14.16 1.80 -8.44
N LYS A 172 15.20 1.08 -8.83
CA LYS A 172 15.13 -0.06 -9.73
C LYS A 172 16.10 -1.15 -9.30
N LYS A 173 15.74 -2.41 -9.51
CA LYS A 173 16.60 -3.55 -9.25
C LYS A 173 16.39 -4.65 -10.28
N THR A 174 17.47 -5.29 -10.70
CA THR A 174 17.45 -6.35 -11.70
C THR A 174 18.16 -7.61 -11.18
N LYS A 175 17.63 -8.77 -11.53
CA LYS A 175 18.22 -10.09 -11.30
C LYS A 175 17.59 -11.09 -12.27
N ALA A 176 18.27 -11.39 -13.37
CA ALA A 176 17.69 -12.12 -14.51
C ALA A 176 16.98 -13.45 -14.17
N SER A 177 17.46 -14.19 -13.16
CA SER A 177 16.85 -15.46 -12.73
C SER A 177 15.74 -15.32 -11.68
N TRP A 178 15.50 -14.10 -11.20
CA TRP A 178 14.50 -13.86 -10.16
C TRP A 178 13.10 -13.80 -10.74
N HIS A 179 12.18 -14.45 -10.03
CA HIS A 179 10.76 -14.47 -10.31
C HIS A 179 10.01 -14.24 -9.01
N TYR A 180 8.88 -13.54 -9.08
CA TYR A 180 8.05 -13.25 -7.92
C TYR A 180 7.38 -14.55 -7.38
N PRO A 181 7.45 -14.84 -6.07
CA PRO A 181 6.80 -16.01 -5.49
C PRO A 181 5.27 -15.84 -5.49
N HIS A 182 4.55 -16.83 -6.01
CA HIS A 182 3.09 -16.76 -6.24
C HIS A 182 2.25 -17.54 -5.21
N ALA A 183 2.85 -18.15 -4.19
CA ALA A 183 2.11 -18.99 -3.26
C ALA A 183 1.52 -18.20 -2.08
N GLY A 184 0.19 -18.22 -1.95
CA GLY A 184 -0.53 -17.90 -0.71
C GLY A 184 -0.60 -16.41 -0.35
N ALA A 185 -1.02 -15.56 -1.29
CA ALA A 185 -1.04 -14.12 -1.07
C ALA A 185 -2.16 -13.62 -0.16
N ARG A 186 -1.75 -12.74 0.75
CA ARG A 186 -2.58 -11.93 1.64
C ARG A 186 -2.16 -10.49 1.45
N LEU A 187 -3.14 -9.60 1.36
CA LEU A 187 -2.90 -8.17 1.50
C LEU A 187 -3.00 -7.87 2.98
N GLU A 188 -1.96 -7.33 3.57
CA GLU A 188 -2.09 -6.66 4.86
C GLU A 188 -1.63 -5.24 4.70
N PHE A 189 -2.48 -4.31 5.11
CA PHE A 189 -2.18 -2.90 5.13
C PHE A 189 -2.33 -2.36 6.55
N GLY A 190 -1.27 -1.84 7.16
CA GLY A 190 -1.35 -1.41 8.56
C GLY A 190 -0.10 -0.76 9.12
N ALA A 191 -0.22 -0.15 10.30
CA ALA A 191 0.92 0.41 11.03
C ALA A 191 1.31 -0.53 12.16
N THR A 192 2.19 -1.48 11.88
CA THR A 192 2.71 -2.41 12.89
C THR A 192 4.18 -2.13 13.18
N ASP A 193 4.49 -1.83 14.44
CA ASP A 193 5.86 -1.79 14.94
C ASP A 193 6.37 -3.24 15.12
N TRP A 194 7.09 -3.77 14.14
CA TRP A 194 7.61 -5.15 14.19
C TRP A 194 8.98 -5.29 14.86
N HIS A 195 9.42 -4.31 15.67
CA HIS A 195 10.64 -4.43 16.46
C HIS A 195 10.49 -5.32 17.71
N ARG A 196 9.72 -6.42 17.63
CA ARG A 196 9.68 -7.46 18.68
C ARG A 196 9.84 -8.84 18.08
#